data_AF-A0A5N8TEY4-F1
#
_entry.id   AF-A0A5N8TEY4-F1
#
_cell.length_a   1.000
_cell.length_b   1.000
_cell.length_c   1.000
_cell.angle_alpha   90.00
_cell.angle_beta   90.00
_cell.angle_gamma   90.00
#
_symmetry.space_group_name_H-M   'P 1'
#
loop_
_entity.id
_entity.type
_entity.pdbx_description
1 polymer ?
#
loop_
_entity_poly.entity_id
_entity_poly.type
_entity_poly.pdbx_seq_one_letter_code
_entity_poly.pdbx_strand_id
1 'polypeptide(L)' 'YRYVDIHAEGISKADLEKTVGKPVETVPQIFVDQEHVGGFTEFEAYAKENLGLFQD' A
#
# COMPACT_ATOMS: atom_id res chain seq x y z
N TYR A 1 -7.25 -0.20 -10.42
CA TYR A 1 -6.88 -0.40 -9.00
C TYR A 1 -7.68 -1.56 -8.44
N ARG A 2 -7.13 -2.32 -7.49
CA ARG A 2 -7.84 -3.39 -6.76
C ARG A 2 -7.88 -3.01 -5.29
N TYR A 3 -9.07 -2.95 -4.70
CA TYR A 3 -9.23 -2.79 -3.26
C TYR A 3 -9.37 -4.17 -2.62
N VAL A 4 -8.70 -4.38 -1.50
CA VAL A 4 -8.77 -5.60 -0.71
C VAL A 4 -9.21 -5.20 0.70
N ASP A 5 -10.40 -5.66 1.09
CA ASP A 5 -10.86 -5.51 2.47
C ASP A 5 -10.27 -6.67 3.28
N ILE A 6 -9.25 -6.36 4.08
CA ILE A 6 -8.55 -7.36 4.89
C ILE A 6 -9.47 -8.03 5.91
N HIS A 7 -10.52 -7.36 6.37
CA HIS A 7 -11.46 -7.93 7.33
C HIS A 7 -12.40 -8.93 6.66
N ALA A 8 -12.90 -8.59 5.46
CA ALA A 8 -13.75 -9.50 4.69
C ALA A 8 -13.00 -10.75 4.22
N GLU A 9 -11.71 -10.61 3.89
CA GLU A 9 -10.83 -11.70 3.46
C GLU A 9 -10.25 -12.52 4.63
N GLY A 10 -10.52 -12.11 5.88
CA GLY A 10 -9.97 -12.77 7.07
C GLY A 10 -8.45 -12.63 7.22
N ILE A 11 -7.84 -11.65 6.56
CA ILE A 11 -6.41 -11.37 6.63
C ILE A 11 -6.14 -10.57 7.90
N SER A 12 -5.30 -11.11 8.78
CA SER A 12 -4.88 -10.39 9.98
C SER A 12 -3.77 -9.39 9.66
N LYS A 13 -3.59 -8.40 10.55
CA LYS A 13 -2.43 -7.49 10.49
C LYS A 13 -1.10 -8.25 10.43
N ALA A 14 -0.97 -9.36 11.18
CA ALA A 14 0.24 -10.16 11.20
C ALA A 14 0.51 -10.87 9.87
N ASP A 15 -0.55 -11.28 9.16
CA ASP A 15 -0.42 -11.88 7.83
C ASP A 15 -0.04 -10.85 6.78
N LEU A 16 -0.57 -9.63 6.91
CA LEU A 16 -0.15 -8.49 6.11
C LEU A 16 1.34 -8.23 6.35
N GLU A 17 1.79 -8.04 7.59
CA GLU A 17 3.20 -7.83 7.95
C GLU A 17 4.15 -8.89 7.38
N LYS A 18 3.76 -10.17 7.43
CA LYS A 18 4.54 -11.26 6.80
C LYS A 18 4.65 -11.11 5.29
N THR A 19 3.56 -10.71 4.64
CA THR A 19 3.51 -10.52 3.18
C THR A 19 4.36 -9.33 2.75
N VAL A 20 4.39 -8.25 3.54
CA VAL A 20 5.17 -7.05 3.22
C VAL A 20 6.61 -7.09 3.70
N GLY A 21 6.95 -7.96 4.66
CA GLY A 21 8.29 -8.04 5.24
C GLY A 21 8.67 -6.85 6.13
N LYS A 22 7.72 -5.97 6.46
CA LYS A 22 7.90 -4.79 7.32
C LYS A 22 6.74 -4.68 8.31
N PRO A 23 6.95 -4.07 9.50
CA PRO A 23 5.85 -3.76 10.42
C PRO A 23 4.80 -2.88 9.75
N VAL A 24 3.52 -3.21 9.94
CA VAL A 24 2.38 -2.48 9.35
C VAL A 24 1.56 -1.91 10.48
N GLU A 25 1.74 -0.63 10.77
CA GLU A 25 1.01 0.01 11.86
C GLU A 25 -0.40 0.43 11.46
N THR A 26 -0.58 0.82 10.20
CA THR A 26 -1.81 1.44 9.71
C THR A 26 -2.22 0.89 8.35
N VAL A 27 -3.51 0.98 8.04
CA VAL A 27 -4.05 0.79 6.69
C VAL A 27 -4.47 2.17 6.16
N PRO A 28 -4.50 2.39 4.82
CA PRO A 28 -4.26 1.45 3.73
C PRO A 28 -2.79 1.06 3.54
N GLN A 29 -2.53 -0.10 2.91
CA GLN A 29 -1.22 -0.51 2.39
C GLN A 29 -1.31 -0.67 0.87
N ILE A 30 -0.42 -0.01 0.14
CA ILE A 30 -0.51 0.18 -1.31
C ILE A 30 0.63 -0.56 -2.00
N PHE A 31 0.29 -1.26 -3.08
CA PHE A 31 1.23 -1.97 -3.94
C PHE A 31 1.08 -1.47 -5.37
N VAL A 32 2.20 -1.24 -6.05
CA VAL A 32 2.26 -0.89 -7.47
C VAL A 32 3.11 -1.94 -8.17
N ASP A 33 2.57 -2.57 -9.20
CA ASP A 33 3.23 -3.66 -9.95
C ASP A 33 3.84 -4.78 -9.08
N GLN A 34 3.18 -5.09 -7.95
CA GLN A 34 3.59 -6.06 -6.91
C GLN A 34 4.67 -5.57 -5.95
N GLU A 35 5.22 -4.37 -6.15
CA GLU A 35 6.11 -3.73 -5.19
C GLU A 35 5.30 -3.03 -4.09
N HIS A 36 5.67 -3.27 -2.83
CA HIS A 36 5.07 -2.57 -1.71
C HIS A 36 5.58 -1.13 -1.67
N VAL A 37 4.65 -0.18 -1.84
CA VAL A 37 4.97 1.25 -1.78
C VAL A 37 4.93 1.75 -0.34
N GLY A 38 3.92 1.35 0.43
CA GLY A 38 3.72 1.82 1.80
C GLY A 38 2.27 2.21 2.08
N GLY A 39 2.10 3.16 3.00
CA GLY A 39 0.81 3.76 3.29
C GLY A 39 0.46 4.87 2.31
N PHE A 40 -0.53 5.68 2.69
CA PHE A 40 -0.95 6.82 1.88
C PHE A 40 0.18 7.83 1.65
N THR A 41 0.95 8.16 2.68
CA THR A 41 2.03 9.15 2.60
C THR A 41 3.12 8.74 1.61
N GLU A 42 3.57 7.48 1.67
CA GLU A 42 4.56 6.94 0.75
C GLU A 42 4.01 6.88 -0.67
N PHE A 43 2.74 6.52 -0.83
CA PHE A 43 2.10 6.50 -2.15
C PHE A 43 1.94 7.90 -2.75
N GLU A 44 1.66 8.92 -1.95
CA GLU A 44 1.59 10.30 -2.44
C GLU A 44 2.96 10.76 -2.99
N ALA A 45 4.06 10.43 -2.30
CA ALA A 45 5.41 10.69 -2.79
C ALA A 45 5.71 9.90 -4.07
N TYR A 46 5.39 8.60 -4.09
CA TYR A 46 5.54 7.75 -5.27
C TYR A 46 4.77 8.31 -6.47
N ALA A 47 3.53 8.74 -6.26
CA ALA A 47 2.65 9.31 -7.28
C ALA A 47 3.22 10.61 -7.88
N LYS A 48 3.80 11.48 -7.06
CA LYS A 48 4.48 12.71 -7.50
C LYS A 48 5.65 12.40 -8.42
N GLU A 49 6.47 11.42 -8.05
CA GLU A 49 7.71 11.09 -8.75
C GLU A 49 7.49 10.24 -10.01
N ASN A 50 6.52 9.31 -9.98
CA ASN A 50 6.40 8.25 -10.99
C ASN A 50 5.14 8.35 -11.85
N LEU A 51 4.08 8.98 -11.36
CA LEU A 51 2.78 9.01 -12.06
C LEU A 51 2.46 10.36 -12.69
N GLY A 52 3.30 11.38 -12.48
CA GLY A 52 3.11 12.72 -13.05
C GLY A 52 1.81 13.39 -12.61
N LEU A 53 1.23 12.98 -11.47
CA LEU A 53 -0.10 13.39 -11.01
C LEU A 53 -0.22 14.89 -10.66
N PHE A 54 0.89 15.62 -10.69
CA PHE A 54 0.97 17.06 -10.43
C PHE A 54 1.73 17.81 -11.53
N GLN A 55 1.82 17.26 -12.75
CA GLN A 55 2.31 18.04 -13.89
C GLN A 55 1.20 18.99 -14.36
N ASP A 56 1.48 20.30 -14.28
CA ASP A 56 0.62 21.40 -14.74
C ASP A 56 0.32 21.35 -16.25
#